data_AF-A0A4Y2VXL6-F1
#
_entry.id   AF-A0A4Y2VXL6-F1
#
_cell.length_a   1.000
_cell.length_b   1.000
_cell.length_c   1.000
_cell.angle_alpha   90.00
_cell.angle_beta   90.00
_cell.angle_gamma   90.00
#
_symmetry.space_group_name_H-M   'P 1'
#
loop_
_entity.id
_entity.type
_entity.pdbx_description
1 polymer ?
#
loop_
_entity_poly.entity_id
_entity_poly.type
_entity_poly.pdbx_seq_one_letter_code
_entity_poly.pdbx_strand_id
1 'polypeptide(L)'
;MSESAETSIFAFPKLSDFNYGSWKTDMKVLLMEKGCCQFILGTEKPCSEGASDREQLAYELRKQRSYTTIYMGVERKYQALIADTEDGKTAWDTLKANFEVQEPVLQV
;
A
#
# COMPACT_ATOMS: atom_id res chain seq x y z
N MET A 1 28.48 -10.45 12.27
CA MET A 1 27.72 -11.02 11.13
C MET A 1 26.25 -10.78 11.43
N SER A 2 25.53 -10.23 10.46
CA SER A 2 24.27 -9.51 10.57
C SER A 2 23.19 -10.13 11.46
N GLU A 3 22.68 -9.35 12.41
CA GLU A 3 21.32 -9.53 12.93
C GLU A 3 20.34 -9.15 11.82
N SER A 4 19.97 -10.13 11.00
CA SER A 4 18.83 -10.04 10.11
C SER A 4 17.56 -10.31 10.92
N ALA A 5 17.02 -9.29 11.58
CA ALA A 5 15.70 -9.33 12.18
C ALA A 5 15.10 -7.92 12.42
N GLU A 6 15.09 -7.04 11.41
CA GLU A 6 14.10 -5.95 11.40
C GLU A 6 12.76 -6.44 10.81
N THR A 7 12.25 -7.55 11.33
CA THR A 7 10.83 -7.90 11.16
C THR A 7 10.07 -7.29 12.31
N SER A 8 9.52 -6.09 12.08
CA SER A 8 8.50 -5.38 12.86
C SER A 8 8.98 -4.04 13.42
N ILE A 9 8.74 -2.96 12.68
CA ILE A 9 8.73 -1.60 13.29
C ILE A 9 7.33 -0.98 13.25
N PHE A 10 6.41 -1.46 12.40
CA PHE A 10 5.02 -1.00 12.38
C PHE A 10 4.07 -2.18 12.17
N ALA A 11 3.70 -2.86 13.26
CA ALA A 11 2.65 -3.88 13.25
C ALA A 11 1.32 -3.25 13.66
N PHE A 12 0.75 -2.40 12.79
CA PHE A 12 -0.68 -2.11 12.92
C PHE A 12 -1.49 -3.30 12.40
N PRO A 13 -2.72 -3.50 12.88
CA PRO A 13 -3.55 -4.63 12.47
C PRO A 13 -3.72 -4.69 10.95
N LYS A 14 -3.65 -5.89 10.38
CA LYS A 14 -3.97 -6.10 8.96
C LYS A 14 -5.43 -5.74 8.68
N LEU A 15 -5.73 -5.43 7.42
CA LEU A 15 -7.10 -5.17 6.99
C LEU A 15 -8.00 -6.37 7.25
N SER A 16 -9.07 -6.12 8.00
CA SER A 16 -10.13 -7.04 8.41
C SER A 16 -11.51 -6.43 8.12
N ASP A 17 -12.59 -7.15 8.42
CA ASP A 17 -13.97 -6.67 8.25
C ASP A 17 -14.30 -5.42 9.09
N PHE A 18 -13.53 -5.12 10.13
CA PHE A 18 -13.95 -4.17 11.18
C PHE A 18 -13.02 -2.96 11.36
N ASN A 19 -11.95 -2.83 10.57
CA ASN A 19 -10.90 -1.85 10.84
C ASN A 19 -10.46 -1.05 9.60
N TYR A 20 -11.29 -0.97 8.56
CA TYR A 20 -10.90 -0.30 7.32
C TYR A 20 -10.48 1.16 7.55
N GLY A 21 -11.21 1.94 8.35
CA GLY A 21 -10.91 3.34 8.62
C GLY A 21 -9.53 3.56 9.28
N SER A 22 -9.21 2.79 10.32
CA SER A 22 -7.90 2.85 10.98
C SER A 22 -6.79 2.29 10.08
N TRP A 23 -7.01 1.10 9.48
CA TRP A 23 -6.07 0.48 8.54
C TRP A 23 -5.71 1.42 7.39
N LYS A 24 -6.70 2.11 6.81
CA LYS A 24 -6.51 3.06 5.71
C LYS A 24 -5.60 4.21 6.13
N THR A 25 -5.76 4.71 7.35
CA THR A 25 -4.93 5.79 7.88
C THR A 25 -3.51 5.32 8.12
N ASP A 26 -3.35 4.19 8.82
CA ASP A 26 -2.05 3.62 9.16
C ASP A 26 -1.27 3.18 7.92
N MET A 27 -1.94 2.55 6.95
CA MET A 27 -1.34 2.14 5.68
C MET A 27 -0.85 3.33 4.86
N LYS A 28 -1.60 4.45 4.84
CA LYS A 28 -1.12 5.68 4.20
C LYS A 28 0.14 6.20 4.87
N VAL A 29 0.20 6.23 6.20
CA VAL A 29 1.38 6.69 6.95
C VAL A 29 2.58 5.77 6.67
N LEU A 30 2.38 4.45 6.65
CA LEU A 30 3.43 3.51 6.29
C LEU A 30 3.95 3.73 4.86
N LEU A 31 3.06 3.98 3.90
CA LEU A 31 3.46 4.30 2.54
C LEU A 31 4.15 5.66 2.42
N MET A 32 3.86 6.62 3.30
CA MET A 32 4.61 7.88 3.39
C MET A 32 6.03 7.65 3.91
N GLU A 33 6.20 6.85 4.97
CA GLU A 33 7.52 6.43 5.48
C GLU A 33 8.34 5.76 4.37
N LYS A 34 7.70 4.92 3.56
CA LYS A 34 8.33 4.25 2.42
C LYS A 34 8.45 5.13 1.17
N GLY A 35 8.05 6.40 1.19
CA GLY A 35 8.11 7.28 0.01
C GLY A 35 7.33 6.76 -1.20
N CYS A 36 6.25 6.01 -0.95
CA CYS A 36 5.42 5.33 -1.95
C CYS A 36 3.97 5.87 -1.99
N CYS A 37 3.59 6.76 -1.06
CA CYS A 37 2.21 7.25 -0.94
C CYS A 37 1.68 7.93 -2.22
N GLN A 38 2.54 8.60 -2.99
CA GLN A 38 2.15 9.25 -4.24
C GLN A 38 1.65 8.26 -5.32
N PHE A 39 2.13 7.01 -5.30
CA PHE A 39 1.65 5.98 -6.22
C PHE A 39 0.17 5.66 -5.96
N ILE A 40 -0.22 5.42 -4.70
CA ILE A 40 -1.62 5.10 -4.36
C ILE A 40 -2.57 6.29 -4.58
N LEU A 41 -2.04 7.52 -4.48
CA LEU A 41 -2.78 8.74 -4.79
C LEU A 41 -2.88 9.01 -6.31
N GLY A 42 -2.07 8.32 -7.13
CA GLY A 42 -1.97 8.57 -8.57
C GLY A 42 -1.34 9.91 -8.92
N THR A 43 -0.56 10.49 -8.00
CA THR A 43 0.09 11.80 -8.17
C THR A 43 1.59 11.70 -8.46
N GLU A 44 2.16 10.49 -8.39
CA GLU A 44 3.54 10.24 -8.78
C GLU A 44 3.71 10.49 -10.28
N LYS A 45 4.75 11.25 -10.64
CA LYS A 45 5.09 11.51 -12.04
C LYS A 45 5.95 10.38 -12.60
N PRO A 46 5.71 9.91 -13.83
CA PRO A 46 6.64 9.03 -14.52
C PRO A 46 8.03 9.66 -14.65
N CYS A 47 9.05 8.83 -14.83
CA CYS A 47 10.39 9.29 -15.20
C CYS A 47 10.33 10.11 -16.50
N SER A 48 11.14 11.17 -16.59
CA SER A 48 11.24 12.00 -17.79
C SER A 48 11.91 11.26 -18.95
N GLU A 49 11.61 11.67 -20.18
CA GLU A 49 12.38 11.26 -21.36
C GLU A 49 13.84 11.70 -21.19
N GLY A 50 14.75 10.74 -20.98
CA GLY A 50 16.16 10.99 -20.66
C GLY A 50 16.57 10.69 -19.22
N ALA A 51 15.67 10.17 -18.39
CA ALA A 51 16.04 9.62 -17.08
C ALA A 51 17.12 8.53 -17.22
N SER A 52 18.06 8.50 -16.29
CA SER A 52 19.07 7.47 -16.21
C SER A 52 18.46 6.12 -15.82
N ASP A 53 19.13 5.02 -16.18
CA ASP A 53 18.72 3.66 -15.77
C ASP A 53 18.53 3.53 -14.25
N ARG A 54 19.35 4.25 -13.47
CA ARG A 54 19.26 4.29 -12.01
C ARG A 54 17.96 4.94 -11.54
N GLU A 55 17.52 6.01 -12.17
CA GLU A 55 16.27 6.70 -11.83
C GLU A 55 15.06 5.85 -12.22
N GLN A 56 15.09 5.23 -13.40
CA GLN A 56 14.03 4.31 -13.83
C GLN A 56 13.91 3.12 -12.88
N LEU A 57 15.05 2.51 -12.49
CA LEU A 57 15.06 1.42 -11.53
C LEU A 57 14.53 1.87 -10.16
N ALA A 58 14.93 3.05 -9.66
CA ALA A 58 14.43 3.58 -8.40
C ALA A 58 12.92 3.83 -8.44
N TYR A 59 12.39 4.29 -9.58
CA TYR A 59 10.96 4.47 -9.79
C TYR A 59 10.20 3.14 -9.73
N GLU A 60 10.63 2.14 -10.50
CA GLU A 60 9.99 0.82 -10.54
C GLU A 60 10.05 0.13 -9.17
N LEU A 61 11.16 0.24 -8.45
CA LEU A 61 11.27 -0.30 -7.08
C LEU A 61 10.29 0.37 -6.12
N ARG A 62 10.09 1.69 -6.21
CA ARG A 62 9.09 2.38 -5.38
C ARG A 62 7.67 1.98 -5.78
N LYS A 63 7.39 1.80 -7.07
CA LYS A 63 6.11 1.32 -7.58
C LYS A 63 5.78 -0.07 -7.02
N GLN A 64 6.69 -1.02 -7.17
CA GLN A 64 6.56 -2.38 -6.64
C GLN A 64 6.46 -2.40 -5.11
N ARG A 65 7.22 -1.54 -4.42
CA ARG A 65 7.14 -1.39 -2.95
C ARG A 65 5.77 -0.90 -2.50
N SER A 66 5.10 -0.05 -3.28
CA SER A 66 3.75 0.44 -2.94
C SER A 66 2.73 -0.70 -2.90
N TYR A 67 2.70 -1.55 -3.93
CA TYR A 67 1.81 -2.71 -4.01
C TYR A 67 2.14 -3.74 -2.93
N THR A 68 3.40 -4.15 -2.83
CA THR A 68 3.83 -5.18 -1.86
C THR A 68 3.54 -4.78 -0.41
N THR A 69 3.70 -3.49 -0.07
CA THR A 69 3.35 -2.97 1.27
C THR A 69 1.85 -3.12 1.55
N ILE A 70 0.99 -2.78 0.58
CA ILE A 70 -0.46 -2.99 0.70
C ILE A 70 -0.77 -4.47 0.88
N TYR A 71 -0.24 -5.32 0.00
CA TYR A 71 -0.50 -6.76 0.01
C TYR A 71 -0.13 -7.43 1.35
N MET A 72 1.00 -7.03 1.94
CA MET A 72 1.44 -7.54 3.25
C MET A 72 0.56 -7.07 4.41
N GLY A 73 -0.02 -5.88 4.30
CA GLY A 73 -0.91 -5.29 5.31
C GLY A 73 -2.36 -5.78 5.24
N VAL A 74 -2.68 -6.73 4.38
CA VAL A 74 -4.04 -7.24 4.18
C VAL A 74 -4.13 -8.68 4.71
N GLU A 75 -5.24 -9.04 5.36
CA GLU A 75 -5.49 -10.44 5.75
C GLU A 75 -5.58 -11.35 4.52
N ARG A 76 -5.17 -12.60 4.70
CA ARG A 76 -5.04 -13.57 3.59
C ARG A 76 -6.33 -13.74 2.78
N LYS A 77 -7.50 -13.68 3.43
CA LYS A 77 -8.81 -13.79 2.76
C LYS A 77 -9.10 -12.67 1.76
N TYR A 78 -8.51 -11.49 1.94
CA TYR A 78 -8.72 -10.35 1.03
C TYR A 78 -7.55 -10.11 0.08
N GLN A 79 -6.42 -10.78 0.26
CA GLN A 79 -5.30 -10.72 -0.69
C GLN A 79 -5.75 -11.14 -2.10
N ALA A 80 -6.70 -12.07 -2.21
CA ALA A 80 -7.30 -12.47 -3.48
C ALA A 80 -7.99 -11.31 -4.23
N LEU A 81 -8.47 -10.27 -3.54
CA LEU A 81 -9.10 -9.10 -4.17
C LEU A 81 -8.11 -8.27 -4.99
N ILE A 82 -6.81 -8.37 -4.69
CA ILE A 82 -5.75 -7.55 -5.29
C ILE A 82 -4.64 -8.38 -5.91
N ALA A 83 -4.80 -9.70 -6.02
CA ALA A 83 -3.75 -10.60 -6.48
C ALA A 83 -3.45 -10.48 -7.98
N ASP A 84 -4.42 -10.03 -8.78
CA ASP A 84 -4.29 -9.89 -10.24
C ASP A 84 -3.68 -8.55 -10.68
N THR A 85 -3.16 -7.76 -9.75
CA THR A 85 -2.47 -6.49 -10.03
C THR A 85 -1.13 -6.42 -9.32
N GLU A 86 -0.21 -5.65 -9.88
CA GLU A 86 1.02 -5.20 -9.21
C GLU A 86 1.03 -3.68 -9.03
N ASP A 87 -0.05 -3.02 -9.43
CA ASP A 87 -0.20 -1.58 -9.32
C ASP A 87 -0.79 -1.20 -7.95
N GLY A 88 -0.02 -0.43 -7.17
CA GLY A 88 -0.42 -0.02 -5.83
C GLY A 88 -1.70 0.81 -5.82
N LYS A 89 -1.97 1.61 -6.85
CA LYS A 89 -3.20 2.40 -6.94
C LYS A 89 -4.41 1.53 -7.21
N THR A 90 -4.31 0.61 -8.18
CA THR A 90 -5.38 -0.35 -8.44
C THR A 90 -5.68 -1.18 -7.20
N ALA A 91 -4.67 -1.69 -6.50
CA ALA A 91 -4.86 -2.44 -5.26
C ALA A 91 -5.56 -1.58 -4.18
N TRP A 92 -5.11 -0.35 -3.99
CA TRP A 92 -5.68 0.60 -3.04
C TRP A 92 -7.16 0.92 -3.34
N ASP A 93 -7.49 1.22 -4.59
CA ASP A 93 -8.84 1.60 -5.01
C ASP A 93 -9.80 0.40 -4.92
N THR A 94 -9.33 -0.82 -5.24
CA THR A 94 -10.11 -2.05 -5.06
C THR A 94 -10.48 -2.27 -3.60
N LEU A 95 -9.51 -2.17 -2.67
CA LEU A 95 -9.79 -2.30 -1.24
C LEU A 95 -10.75 -1.19 -0.77
N LYS A 96 -10.54 0.05 -1.20
CA LYS A 96 -11.45 1.15 -0.89
C LYS A 96 -12.88 0.87 -1.34
N ALA A 97 -13.09 0.41 -2.58
CA ALA A 97 -14.42 0.10 -3.09
C ALA A 97 -15.12 -1.04 -2.33
N ASN A 98 -14.36 -2.02 -1.83
CA ASN A 98 -14.92 -3.17 -1.10
C ASN A 98 -15.28 -2.84 0.35
N PHE A 99 -14.51 -1.99 1.03
CA PHE A 99 -14.63 -1.78 2.48
C PHE A 99 -15.23 -0.43 2.88
N GLU A 100 -15.08 0.63 2.08
CA GLU A 100 -15.60 1.97 2.44
C GLU A 100 -17.13 2.04 2.41
N VAL A 101 -17.78 1.15 1.64
CA VAL A 101 -19.25 1.03 1.59
C VAL A 101 -19.80 0.24 2.79
N GLN A 102 -18.96 -0.52 3.49
CA GLN A 102 -19.36 -1.44 4.55
C GLN A 102 -19.18 -0.89 5.97
N GLU A 103 -18.51 0.25 6.15
CA GLU A 103 -18.43 0.85 7.49
C GLU A 103 -19.78 1.46 7.88
N PRO A 104 -20.47 0.95 8.93
CA PRO A 104 -21.59 1.65 9.50
C PRO A 104 -21.03 2.94 10.11
N VAL A 105 -21.56 4.08 9.69
CA VAL A 105 -21.33 5.34 10.42
C VAL A 105 -21.92 5.13 11.81
N LEU A 106 -21.08 4.80 12.79
CA LEU A 106 -21.48 4.90 14.19
C LEU A 106 -21.74 6.38 14.44
N GLN A 107 -23.03 6.74 14.41
CA GLN A 107 -23.50 8.03 14.88
C GLN A 107 -23.14 8.13 16.36
N VAL A 108 -22.20 9.02 16.67
CA VAL A 108 -21.95 9.52 18.02
C VAL A 108 -22.78 10.77 18.21
#